data_AF-A0A8T5BQS2-F1
#
_entry.id   AF-A0A8T5BQS2-F1
#
_cell.length_a   1.000
_cell.length_b   1.000
_cell.length_c   1.000
_cell.angle_alpha   90.00
_cell.angle_beta   90.00
_cell.angle_gamma   90.00
#
_symmetry.space_group_name_H-M   'P 1'
#
loop_
_entity.id
_entity.type
_entity.pdbx_description
1 polymer ?
#
loop_
_entity_poly.entity_id
_entity_poly.type
_entity_poly.pdbx_seq_one_letter_code
_entity_poly.pdbx_strand_id
1 'polypeptide(L)'
;MQEGRVDLAKARIESLRYAVYIEKAQINEETAVKAGEFKAKYDISIADAFIAATAYLKSSIVISDDPDFKKIKEIEALSEEEFAKKL
;
A
#
# COMPACT_ATOMS: atom_id res chain seq x y z
N MET A 1 6.25 11.53 -12.13
CA MET A 1 5.92 12.59 -13.11
C MET A 1 4.47 13.00 -12.86
N GLN A 2 4.13 14.28 -12.76
CA GLN A 2 2.72 14.69 -12.62
C GLN A 2 2.03 14.60 -13.98
N GLU A 3 0.86 13.94 -14.04
CA GLU A 3 0.08 13.77 -15.27
C GLU A 3 -0.58 15.07 -15.77
N GLY A 4 -0.57 16.16 -14.98
CA GLY A 4 -1.14 17.46 -15.36
C GLY A 4 -2.68 17.50 -15.47
N ARG A 5 -3.36 16.38 -15.25
CA ARG A 5 -4.82 16.21 -15.41
C ARG A 5 -5.55 16.24 -14.08
N VAL A 6 -5.81 17.45 -13.58
CA VAL A 6 -6.49 17.65 -12.28
C VAL A 6 -7.92 17.10 -12.27
N ASP A 7 -8.61 17.16 -13.40
CA ASP A 7 -9.93 16.56 -13.64
C ASP A 7 -9.90 15.04 -13.40
N LEU A 8 -8.93 14.34 -14.01
CA LEU A 8 -8.78 12.91 -13.89
C LEU A 8 -8.41 12.49 -12.46
N ALA A 9 -7.52 13.26 -11.81
CA ALA A 9 -7.17 13.03 -10.42
C ALA A 9 -8.39 13.13 -9.50
N LYS A 10 -9.25 14.14 -9.68
CA LYS A 10 -10.50 14.30 -8.92
C LYS A 10 -11.43 13.10 -9.11
N ALA A 11 -11.67 12.67 -10.35
CA ALA A 11 -12.55 11.53 -10.63
C ALA A 11 -12.03 10.22 -9.98
N ARG A 12 -10.70 9.99 -10.00
CA ARG A 12 -10.08 8.84 -9.33
C ARG A 12 -10.23 8.89 -7.81
N ILE A 13 -10.02 10.07 -7.21
CA ILE A 13 -10.20 10.27 -5.76
C ILE A 13 -11.65 10.02 -5.35
N GLU A 14 -12.62 10.54 -6.08
CA GLU A 14 -14.05 10.34 -5.78
C GLU A 14 -14.43 8.87 -5.90
N SER A 15 -13.98 8.19 -6.95
CA SER A 15 -14.23 6.75 -7.15
C SER A 15 -13.73 5.93 -5.97
N LEU A 16 -12.50 6.17 -5.49
CA LEU A 16 -11.95 5.47 -4.33
C LEU A 16 -12.62 5.88 -3.01
N ARG A 17 -12.92 7.18 -2.83
CA ARG A 17 -13.58 7.70 -1.62
C ARG A 17 -14.94 7.03 -1.41
N TYR A 18 -15.72 6.88 -2.48
CA TYR A 18 -17.08 6.34 -2.40
C TYR A 18 -17.18 4.84 -2.70
N ALA A 19 -16.09 4.14 -3.03
CA ALA A 19 -16.09 2.69 -3.24
C ALA A 19 -16.48 1.93 -1.95
N VAL A 20 -17.68 1.35 -1.92
CA VAL A 20 -18.19 0.60 -0.75
C VAL A 20 -17.59 -0.80 -0.60
N TYR A 21 -16.98 -1.32 -1.67
CA TYR A 21 -16.37 -2.65 -1.73
C TYR A 21 -14.89 -2.66 -1.33
N ILE A 22 -14.31 -1.51 -0.99
CA ILE A 22 -12.92 -1.37 -0.52
C ILE A 22 -12.93 -0.78 0.87
N GLU A 23 -12.29 -1.46 1.82
CA GLU A 23 -12.03 -0.90 3.14
C GLU A 23 -10.92 0.16 3.06
N LYS A 24 -11.19 1.39 3.53
CA LYS A 24 -10.17 2.45 3.61
C LYS A 24 -9.45 2.36 4.95
N ALA A 25 -8.29 1.70 4.95
CA ALA A 25 -7.47 1.58 6.15
C ALA A 25 -7.13 2.96 6.73
N GLN A 26 -7.38 3.14 8.02
CA GLN A 26 -6.99 4.35 8.76
C GLN A 26 -5.60 4.15 9.37
N ILE A 27 -4.84 5.23 9.47
CA ILE A 27 -3.55 5.23 10.17
C ILE A 27 -3.80 5.62 11.62
N ASN A 28 -3.65 4.66 12.53
CA ASN A 28 -3.60 4.89 13.98
C ASN A 28 -2.14 4.91 14.46
N GLU A 29 -1.95 5.13 15.77
CA GLU A 29 -0.62 5.17 16.39
C GLU A 29 0.18 3.88 16.14
N GLU A 30 -0.45 2.71 16.31
CA GLU A 30 0.20 1.41 16.08
C GLU A 30 0.71 1.27 14.64
N THR A 31 -0.10 1.68 13.66
CA THR A 31 0.30 1.69 12.24
C THR A 31 1.46 2.66 12.00
N ALA A 32 1.43 3.84 12.63
CA ALA A 32 2.49 4.85 12.48
C ALA A 32 3.82 4.41 13.10
N VAL A 33 3.80 3.81 14.28
CA VAL A 33 4.99 3.24 14.92
C VAL A 33 5.56 2.12 14.05
N LYS A 34 4.71 1.20 13.58
CA LYS A 34 5.14 0.09 12.72
C LYS A 34 5.71 0.58 11.38
N ALA A 35 5.13 1.61 10.79
CA ALA A 35 5.67 2.24 9.58
C ALA A 35 7.05 2.85 9.84
N GLY A 36 7.25 3.51 10.99
CA GLY A 36 8.56 4.00 11.41
C GLY A 36 9.62 2.89 11.49
N GLU A 37 9.27 1.75 12.09
CA GLU A 37 10.14 0.57 12.13
C GLU A 37 10.53 0.07 10.73
N PHE A 38 9.56 -0.08 9.83
CA PHE A 38 9.82 -0.55 8.47
C PHE A 38 10.63 0.44 7.65
N LYS A 39 10.35 1.75 7.76
CA LYS A 39 11.15 2.78 7.10
C LYS A 39 12.62 2.74 7.56
N ALA A 40 12.86 2.57 8.86
CA ALA A 40 14.20 2.47 9.41
C ALA A 40 14.92 1.18 8.97
N LYS A 41 14.18 0.07 8.80
CA LYS A 41 14.75 -1.24 8.50
C LYS A 41 15.05 -1.49 7.02
N TYR A 42 14.21 -0.98 6.11
CA TYR A 42 14.21 -1.43 4.70
C TYR A 42 14.57 -0.37 3.66
N ASP A 43 14.87 0.87 4.07
CA ASP A 43 15.14 2.01 3.19
C ASP A 43 14.12 2.19 2.05
N ILE A 44 12.85 2.17 2.41
CA ILE A 44 11.70 2.38 1.51
C ILE A 44 11.14 3.79 1.66
N SER A 45 10.16 4.21 0.84
CA SER A 45 9.49 5.49 1.08
C SER A 45 8.61 5.42 2.35
N ILE A 46 8.28 6.57 2.95
CA ILE A 46 7.35 6.59 4.09
C ILE A 46 5.96 6.08 3.70
N ALA A 47 5.51 6.32 2.47
CA ALA A 47 4.23 5.82 1.97
C ALA A 47 4.23 4.28 1.90
N ASP A 48 5.30 3.68 1.37
CA ASP A 48 5.43 2.21 1.30
C ASP A 48 5.54 1.60 2.69
N ALA A 49 6.21 2.28 3.61
CA ALA A 49 6.28 1.84 5.01
C ALA A 49 4.89 1.79 5.67
N PHE A 50 4.01 2.76 5.40
CA PHE A 50 2.62 2.74 5.88
C PHE A 50 1.81 1.60 5.24
N ILE A 51 1.97 1.36 3.94
CA ILE A 51 1.30 0.25 3.23
C ILE A 51 1.74 -1.09 3.82
N ALA A 52 3.06 -1.29 3.97
CA ALA A 52 3.63 -2.50 4.55
C ALA A 52 3.20 -2.70 6.00
N ALA A 53 3.22 -1.65 6.83
CA ALA A 53 2.77 -1.72 8.22
C ALA A 53 1.29 -2.11 8.32
N THR A 54 0.44 -1.54 7.46
CA THR A 54 -0.98 -1.90 7.39
C THR A 54 -1.15 -3.36 7.01
N ALA A 55 -0.44 -3.84 5.99
CA ALA A 55 -0.49 -5.22 5.54
C ALA A 55 -0.04 -6.20 6.64
N TYR A 56 1.05 -5.87 7.36
CA TYR A 56 1.54 -6.65 8.48
C TYR A 56 0.49 -6.77 9.61
N LEU A 57 -0.06 -5.64 10.07
CA LEU A 57 -1.02 -5.62 11.19
C LEU A 57 -2.34 -6.31 10.83
N LYS A 58 -2.76 -6.24 9.56
CA LYS A 58 -3.98 -6.87 9.06
C LYS A 58 -3.79 -8.29 8.51
N SER A 59 -2.56 -8.83 8.53
CA SER A 59 -2.23 -10.11 7.88
C SER A 59 -2.70 -10.17 6.41
N SER A 60 -2.49 -9.09 5.66
CA SER A 60 -2.92 -8.95 4.27
C SER A 60 -1.73 -9.03 3.31
N ILE A 61 -2.02 -9.33 2.04
CA ILE A 61 -1.03 -9.36 0.95
C ILE A 61 -0.98 -7.98 0.30
N VAL A 62 0.21 -7.46 0.05
CA VAL A 62 0.40 -6.25 -0.78
C VAL A 62 0.40 -6.67 -2.25
N ILE A 63 -0.49 -6.09 -3.06
CA ILE A 63 -0.47 -6.24 -4.52
C ILE A 63 0.17 -4.99 -5.11
N SER A 64 1.37 -5.12 -5.65
CA SER A 64 2.13 -4.02 -6.25
C SER A 64 3.25 -4.56 -7.14
N ASP A 65 3.50 -3.89 -8.26
CA ASP A 65 4.67 -4.15 -9.11
C ASP A 65 5.95 -3.46 -8.59
N ASP A 66 5.85 -2.67 -7.52
CA ASP A 66 7.01 -2.04 -6.89
C ASP A 66 7.90 -3.09 -6.19
N PRO A 67 9.17 -3.26 -6.62
CA PRO A 67 10.06 -4.26 -6.06
C PRO A 67 10.45 -3.99 -4.60
N ASP A 68 10.25 -2.78 -4.07
CA ASP A 68 10.61 -2.45 -2.68
C ASP A 68 9.80 -3.27 -1.67
N PHE A 69 8.54 -3.61 -1.98
CA PHE A 69 7.73 -4.45 -1.09
C PHE A 69 8.27 -5.87 -0.98
N LYS A 70 8.90 -6.42 -2.03
CA LYS A 70 9.52 -7.76 -2.00
C LYS A 70 10.74 -7.83 -1.08
N LYS A 71 11.29 -6.69 -0.64
CA LYS A 71 12.42 -6.64 0.31
C LYS A 71 11.98 -6.81 1.76
N ILE A 72 10.70 -6.56 2.07
CA ILE A 72 10.14 -6.54 3.43
C ILE A 72 9.75 -7.97 3.82
N LYS A 73 10.55 -8.60 4.69
CA LYS A 73 10.42 -10.04 5.00
C LYS A 73 9.18 -10.39 5.84
N GLU A 74 8.59 -9.42 6.51
CA GLU A 74 7.45 -9.61 7.41
C GLU A 74 6.09 -9.60 6.69
N ILE A 75 6.04 -9.30 5.40
CA ILE A 75 4.81 -9.24 4.62
C ILE A 75 4.90 -10.13 3.38
N GLU A 76 3.75 -10.56 2.86
CA GLU A 76 3.66 -11.13 1.52
C GLU A 76 3.37 -10.00 0.52
N ALA A 77 4.13 -9.99 -0.58
CA ALA A 77 3.93 -9.05 -1.68
C ALA A 77 3.91 -9.80 -3.01
N LEU A 78 2.90 -9.51 -3.84
CA LEU A 78 2.72 -10.09 -5.18
C LEU A 78 2.61 -8.95 -6.20
N SER A 79 3.11 -9.18 -7.41
CA SER A 79 2.76 -8.35 -8.57
C SER A 79 1.29 -8.56 -8.96
N GLU A 80 0.75 -7.66 -9.79
CA GLU A 80 -0.61 -7.84 -10.32
C GLU A 80 -0.73 -9.15 -11.10
N GLU A 81 0.29 -9.51 -11.88
CA GLU A 81 0.35 -10.76 -12.65
C GLU A 81 0.43 -11.99 -11.73
N GLU A 82 1.24 -11.94 -10.67
CA GLU A 82 1.35 -13.02 -9.68
C GLU A 82 0.03 -13.24 -8.96
N PHE A 83 -0.68 -12.17 -8.58
CA PHE A 83 -1.99 -12.25 -7.96
C PHE A 83 -3.05 -12.81 -8.91
N ALA A 84 -3.11 -12.33 -10.16
CA ALA A 84 -4.09 -12.79 -11.14
C ALA A 84 -3.98 -14.29 -11.44
N LYS A 85 -2.76 -14.87 -11.39
CA LYS A 85 -2.54 -16.32 -11.55
C LYS A 85 -2.99 -17.17 -10.36
N LYS A 86 -3.23 -16.55 -9.19
CA LYS A 86 -3.70 -17.23 -7.97
C LYS A 86 -5.24 -17.24 -7.84
N LEU A 87 -5.95 -16.47 -8.67
CA LEU A 87 -7.41 -16.46 -8.76
C LEU A 87 -7.91 -17.64 -9.62
#